data_AF-A0A7C5DCD7-F1
#
_entry.id   AF-A0A7C5DCD7-F1
#
_cell.length_a   1.000
_cell.length_b   1.000
_cell.length_c   1.000
_cell.angle_alpha   90.00
_cell.angle_beta   90.00
_cell.angle_gamma   90.00
#
_symmetry.space_group_name_H-M   'P 1'
#
loop_
_entity.id
_entity.type
_entity.pdbx_description
1 polymer ?
#
loop_
_entity_poly.entity_id
_entity_poly.type
_entity_poly.pdbx_seq_one_letter_code
_entity_poly.pdbx_strand_id
1 'polypeptide(L)'
;MKHALGNIFFFLLSLSLLHSEDFTYTITPSKQVVYLHEPLLLTVDLNQTNPDIVLLFHFAIEKHKSYEIKPLFAQHNDSLHHAKHHNRYIIYPLQTGDINITFSLTKRVTNDEKVRYFSSGARDDFKKLETNDFPIALHTLTI
;
A
#
# COMPACT_ATOMS: atom_id res chain seq x y z
N MET A 1 27.36 -8.04 -43.36
CA MET A 1 26.21 -7.93 -42.43
C MET A 1 26.54 -8.58 -41.07
N LYS A 2 27.56 -8.10 -40.34
CA LYS A 2 28.03 -8.71 -39.08
C LYS A 2 27.82 -7.84 -37.82
N HIS A 3 27.28 -6.62 -37.97
CA HIS A 3 27.13 -5.66 -36.86
C HIS A 3 25.67 -5.49 -36.38
N ALA A 4 24.70 -6.17 -37.00
CA ALA A 4 23.28 -6.03 -36.64
C ALA A 4 22.86 -6.86 -35.42
N LEU A 5 23.53 -8.00 -35.16
CA LEU A 5 23.15 -8.89 -34.06
C LEU A 5 23.47 -8.29 -32.67
N GLY A 6 24.57 -7.54 -32.55
CA GLY A 6 24.96 -6.91 -31.28
C GLY A 6 23.99 -5.82 -30.84
N ASN A 7 23.47 -5.02 -31.79
CA ASN A 7 22.49 -3.97 -31.50
C ASN A 7 21.11 -4.53 -31.11
N ILE A 8 20.70 -5.66 -31.69
CA ILE A 8 19.43 -6.32 -31.33
C ILE A 8 19.51 -6.92 -29.92
N PHE A 9 20.67 -7.46 -29.54
CA PHE A 9 20.88 -8.02 -28.20
C PHE A 9 20.83 -6.94 -27.11
N PHE A 10 21.38 -5.75 -27.37
CA PHE A 10 21.32 -4.62 -26.44
C PHE A 10 19.90 -4.08 -26.26
N PHE A 11 19.10 -4.08 -27.34
CA PHE A 11 17.70 -3.67 -27.28
C PHE A 11 16.84 -4.65 -26.47
N LEU A 12 17.08 -5.96 -26.61
CA LEU A 12 16.42 -7.00 -25.80
C LEU A 12 16.76 -6.92 -24.30
N LEU A 13 17.97 -6.53 -23.93
CA LEU A 13 18.38 -6.37 -22.53
C LEU A 13 17.69 -5.17 -21.84
N SER A 14 17.32 -4.14 -22.60
CA SER A 14 16.62 -2.98 -22.03
C SER A 14 15.15 -3.24 -21.66
N LEU A 15 14.55 -4.33 -22.18
CA LEU A 15 13.16 -4.71 -21.90
C LEU A 15 12.99 -5.50 -20.59
N SER A 16 14.07 -5.99 -19.96
CA SER A 16 13.99 -6.81 -18.75
C SER A 16 13.98 -6.04 -17.42
N LEU A 17 13.94 -4.70 -17.45
CA LEU A 17 13.80 -3.85 -16.26
C LEU A 17 12.33 -3.49 -15.96
N LEU A 18 11.39 -4.35 -16.33
CA LEU A 18 10.04 -4.31 -15.77
C LEU A 18 10.11 -4.77 -14.32
N HIS A 19 10.33 -3.83 -13.40
CA HIS A 19 10.08 -4.05 -11.99
C HIS A 19 8.61 -4.40 -11.82
N SER A 20 8.30 -5.68 -11.56
CA SER A 20 6.97 -6.05 -11.09
C SER A 20 6.79 -5.45 -9.70
N GLU A 21 5.84 -4.54 -9.53
CA GLU A 21 5.41 -4.15 -8.19
C GLU A 21 4.74 -5.35 -7.51
N ASP A 22 5.03 -5.52 -6.22
CA ASP A 22 4.54 -6.66 -5.42
C ASP A 22 3.04 -6.56 -5.10
N PHE A 23 2.45 -5.38 -5.32
CA PHE A 23 1.05 -5.08 -5.04
C PHE A 23 0.57 -3.91 -5.90
N THR A 24 -0.75 -3.68 -5.89
CA THR A 24 -1.42 -2.51 -6.46
C THR A 24 -2.18 -1.77 -5.37
N TYR A 25 -2.37 -0.47 -5.56
CA TYR A 25 -3.20 0.34 -4.66
C TYR A 25 -4.13 1.28 -5.42
N THR A 26 -5.28 1.54 -4.82
CA THR A 26 -6.24 2.54 -5.30
C THR A 26 -6.74 3.37 -4.12
N ILE A 27 -6.75 4.69 -4.27
CA ILE A 27 -7.26 5.63 -3.29
C ILE A 27 -8.32 6.49 -3.98
N THR A 28 -9.58 6.33 -3.57
CA THR A 28 -10.73 6.95 -4.26
C THR A 28 -11.54 7.78 -3.27
N PRO A 29 -11.58 9.12 -3.41
CA PRO A 29 -12.54 9.93 -2.69
C PRO A 29 -13.93 9.83 -3.33
N SER A 30 -14.99 9.93 -2.54
CA SER A 30 -16.37 9.92 -3.06
C SER A 30 -16.73 11.17 -3.85
N LYS A 31 -15.98 12.26 -3.69
CA LYS A 31 -16.16 13.54 -4.38
C LYS A 31 -14.82 14.26 -4.48
N GLN A 32 -14.65 15.06 -5.52
CA GLN A 32 -13.44 15.84 -5.77
C GLN A 32 -13.47 17.24 -5.16
N VAL A 33 -14.67 17.76 -4.82
CA VAL A 33 -14.84 19.09 -4.23
C VAL A 33 -15.29 18.91 -2.79
N VAL A 34 -14.56 19.52 -1.85
CA VAL A 34 -14.92 19.55 -0.44
C VAL A 34 -15.49 20.88 0.01
N TYR A 35 -16.47 20.79 0.91
CA TYR A 35 -17.02 21.94 1.63
C TYR A 35 -16.75 21.77 3.12
N LEU A 36 -16.66 22.90 3.82
CA LEU A 36 -16.40 22.93 5.26
C LEU A 36 -17.41 22.06 6.01
N HIS A 37 -16.92 21.17 6.87
CA HIS A 37 -17.71 20.22 7.66
C HIS A 37 -18.57 19.22 6.88
N GLU A 38 -18.49 19.22 5.55
CA GLU A 38 -19.22 18.24 4.76
C GLU A 38 -18.37 16.96 4.64
N PRO A 39 -18.81 15.83 5.23
CA PRO A 39 -18.03 14.61 5.19
C PRO A 39 -17.82 14.13 3.77
N LEU A 40 -16.67 13.51 3.53
CA LEU A 40 -16.40 12.72 2.33
C LEU A 40 -15.96 11.33 2.74
N LEU A 41 -16.21 10.37 1.86
CA LEU A 41 -15.73 9.01 2.03
C LEU A 41 -14.43 8.84 1.25
N LEU A 42 -13.41 8.29 1.90
CA LEU A 42 -12.19 7.85 1.24
C LEU A 42 -12.13 6.33 1.28
N THR A 43 -12.02 5.70 0.11
CA THR A 43 -11.81 4.26 -0.03
C THR A 43 -10.37 3.98 -0.40
N VAL A 44 -9.74 3.03 0.28
CA VAL A 44 -8.36 2.60 0.05
C VAL A 44 -8.37 1.09 -0.15
N ASP A 45 -7.91 0.67 -1.32
CA ASP A 45 -7.75 -0.72 -1.70
C ASP A 45 -6.27 -1.03 -1.89
N LEU A 46 -5.76 -2.05 -1.21
CA LEU A 46 -4.41 -2.60 -1.39
C LEU A 46 -4.55 -4.07 -1.77
N ASN A 47 -3.92 -4.49 -2.87
CA ASN A 47 -4.00 -5.87 -3.35
C ASN A 47 -2.63 -6.39 -3.73
N GLN A 48 -2.14 -7.41 -3.02
CA GLN A 48 -0.94 -8.13 -3.39
C GLN A 48 -1.10 -8.77 -4.78
N THR A 49 -0.07 -8.60 -5.62
CA THR A 49 0.00 -9.13 -6.99
C THR A 49 1.11 -10.17 -7.15
N ASN A 50 2.17 -10.08 -6.34
CA ASN A 50 3.27 -11.05 -6.36
C ASN A 50 3.01 -12.21 -5.39
N PRO A 51 2.71 -13.44 -5.87
CA PRO A 51 2.44 -14.57 -5.00
C PRO A 51 3.70 -15.21 -4.40
N ASP A 52 4.91 -14.86 -4.88
CA ASP A 52 6.15 -15.53 -4.47
C ASP A 52 6.67 -15.06 -3.10
N ILE A 53 6.03 -14.04 -2.53
CA ILE A 53 6.39 -13.45 -1.23
C ILE A 53 5.19 -13.40 -0.30
N VAL A 54 5.45 -13.31 1.01
CA VAL A 54 4.42 -12.96 1.97
C VAL A 54 4.50 -11.47 2.23
N LEU A 55 3.42 -10.75 1.90
CA LEU A 55 3.34 -9.31 2.03
C LEU A 55 2.36 -8.94 3.14
N LEU A 56 2.72 -7.96 3.96
CA LEU A 56 1.84 -7.32 4.92
C LEU A 56 1.86 -5.82 4.65
N PHE A 57 0.70 -5.17 4.78
CA PHE A 57 0.58 -3.73 4.58
C PHE A 57 0.42 -3.00 5.91
N HIS A 58 1.13 -1.89 6.05
CA HIS A 58 0.87 -0.91 7.09
C HIS A 58 0.53 0.40 6.41
N PHE A 59 -0.77 0.72 6.38
CA PHE A 59 -1.30 1.94 5.78
C PHE A 59 -1.83 2.87 6.86
N ALA A 60 -1.54 4.16 6.73
CA ALA A 60 -2.15 5.21 7.53
C ALA A 60 -2.39 6.47 6.69
N ILE A 61 -3.43 7.22 7.07
CA ILE A 61 -3.61 8.59 6.62
C ILE A 61 -2.95 9.47 7.66
N GLU A 62 -2.05 10.36 7.22
CA GLU A 62 -1.33 11.24 8.12
C GLU A 62 -2.27 12.23 8.79
N LYS A 63 -1.99 12.59 10.05
CA LYS A 63 -2.80 13.59 10.74
C LYS A 63 -2.45 14.98 10.21
N HIS A 64 -3.47 15.80 9.98
CA HIS A 64 -3.29 17.19 9.59
C HIS A 64 -4.35 18.09 10.20
N LYS A 65 -4.06 19.39 10.33
CA LYS A 65 -4.97 20.37 10.94
C LYS A 65 -6.18 20.73 10.07
N SER A 66 -6.14 20.43 8.77
CA SER A 66 -7.20 20.80 7.82
C SER A 66 -8.33 19.77 7.74
N TYR A 67 -8.21 18.62 8.41
CA TYR A 67 -9.26 17.60 8.43
C TYR A 67 -9.25 16.75 9.70
N GLU A 68 -10.40 16.16 9.99
CA GLU A 68 -10.53 15.06 10.96
C GLU A 68 -10.80 13.76 10.20
N ILE A 69 -10.21 12.64 10.64
CA ILE A 69 -10.41 11.31 10.03
C ILE A 69 -11.12 10.41 11.03
N LYS A 70 -12.15 9.70 10.57
CA LYS A 70 -12.78 8.62 11.32
C LYS A 70 -12.75 7.33 10.50
N PRO A 71 -12.20 6.22 11.02
CA PRO A 71 -12.31 4.93 10.36
C PRO A 71 -13.78 4.51 10.33
N LEU A 72 -14.26 4.10 9.17
CA LEU A 72 -15.64 3.63 8.98
C LEU A 72 -15.71 2.13 8.86
N PHE A 73 -14.82 1.55 8.04
CA PHE A 73 -14.80 0.13 7.76
C PHE A 73 -13.37 -0.31 7.43
N ALA A 74 -13.01 -1.52 7.87
CA ALA A 74 -11.75 -2.15 7.53
C ALA A 74 -12.01 -3.65 7.32
N GLN A 75 -11.58 -4.15 6.17
CA GLN A 75 -11.56 -5.57 5.86
C GLN A 75 -10.15 -5.93 5.41
N HIS A 76 -9.47 -6.71 6.23
CA HIS A 76 -8.12 -7.19 5.95
C HIS A 76 -8.20 -8.70 5.74
N ASN A 77 -7.76 -9.13 4.56
CA ASN A 77 -7.50 -10.52 4.27
C ASN A 77 -5.99 -10.68 4.18
N ASP A 78 -5.36 -11.12 5.27
CA ASP A 78 -3.92 -11.38 5.32
C ASP A 78 -3.62 -12.86 4.99
N SER A 79 -4.36 -13.44 4.04
CA SER A 79 -4.07 -14.79 3.53
C SER A 79 -2.65 -14.84 2.98
N LEU A 80 -1.96 -15.95 3.27
CA LEU A 80 -0.60 -16.20 2.80
C LEU A 80 -0.54 -16.03 1.27
N HIS A 81 0.31 -15.13 0.80
CA HIS A 81 0.50 -14.73 -0.61
C HIS A 81 -0.65 -13.96 -1.30
N HIS A 82 -1.72 -13.63 -0.58
CA HIS A 82 -2.90 -12.97 -1.13
C HIS A 82 -3.41 -11.83 -0.24
N ALA A 83 -2.49 -11.04 0.31
CA ALA A 83 -2.85 -9.93 1.19
C ALA A 83 -3.74 -8.91 0.45
N LYS A 84 -4.90 -8.60 1.04
CA LYS A 84 -5.85 -7.59 0.53
C LYS A 84 -6.42 -6.75 1.66
N HIS A 85 -6.29 -5.43 1.56
CA HIS A 85 -6.87 -4.50 2.52
C HIS A 85 -7.88 -3.61 1.81
N HIS A 86 -9.12 -3.60 2.29
CA HIS A 86 -10.16 -2.67 1.89
C HIS A 86 -10.55 -1.82 3.09
N ASN A 87 -10.17 -0.55 3.06
CA ASN A 87 -10.41 0.40 4.14
C ASN A 87 -11.28 1.56 3.66
N ARG A 88 -12.22 1.98 4.49
CA ARG A 88 -13.04 3.17 4.26
C ARG A 88 -12.93 4.10 5.44
N TYR A 89 -12.75 5.38 5.14
CA TYR A 89 -12.63 6.46 6.10
C TYR A 89 -13.66 7.52 5.80
N ILE A 90 -14.14 8.19 6.84
CA ILE A 90 -14.82 9.48 6.73
C ILE A 90 -13.76 10.56 7.00
N ILE A 91 -13.68 11.53 6.10
CA ILE A 91 -12.83 12.70 6.26
C ILE A 91 -13.75 13.91 6.40
N TYR A 92 -13.57 14.67 7.48
CA TYR A 92 -14.27 15.92 7.75
C TYR A 92 -13.34 17.09 7.49
N PRO A 93 -13.55 17.86 6.41
CA PRO A 93 -12.89 19.13 6.18
C PRO A 93 -13.09 20.09 7.36
N LEU A 94 -11.99 20.66 7.86
CA LEU A 94 -11.99 21.68 8.91
C LEU A 94 -11.61 23.08 8.38
N GLN A 95 -11.30 23.18 7.09
CA GLN A 95 -10.93 24.42 6.40
C GLN A 95 -11.59 24.47 5.01
N THR A 96 -11.71 25.67 4.45
CA THR A 96 -12.20 25.89 3.09
C THR A 96 -11.04 25.94 2.09
N GLY A 97 -11.29 25.52 0.85
CA GLY A 97 -10.29 25.45 -0.21
C GLY A 97 -9.65 24.06 -0.29
N ASP A 98 -8.54 23.97 -1.04
CA ASP A 98 -7.88 22.70 -1.33
C ASP A 98 -7.29 22.06 -0.06
N ILE A 99 -7.59 20.78 0.12
CA ILE A 99 -7.14 19.96 1.23
C ILE A 99 -6.20 18.88 0.71
N ASN A 100 -4.96 18.92 1.21
CA ASN A 100 -3.93 17.94 0.88
C ASN A 100 -3.94 16.80 1.91
N ILE A 101 -4.37 15.61 1.49
CA ILE A 101 -4.35 14.40 2.30
C ILE A 101 -3.08 13.61 1.95
N THR A 102 -2.26 13.37 2.97
CA THR A 102 -1.00 12.63 2.86
C THR A 102 -1.18 11.23 3.43
N PHE A 103 -0.51 10.26 2.82
CA PHE A 103 -0.60 8.85 3.19
C PHE A 103 0.78 8.31 3.51
N SER A 104 0.84 7.39 4.48
CA SER A 104 2.00 6.52 4.68
C SER A 104 1.62 5.08 4.38
N LEU A 105 2.45 4.43 3.59
CA LEU A 105 2.35 3.01 3.31
C LEU A 105 3.72 2.37 3.48
N THR A 106 3.79 1.33 4.30
CA THR A 106 4.96 0.47 4.41
C THR A 106 4.54 -0.93 4.00
N LYS A 107 5.21 -1.48 2.98
CA LYS A 107 5.10 -2.90 2.67
C LYS A 107 6.10 -3.66 3.54
N ARG A 108 5.66 -4.75 4.15
CA ARG A 108 6.49 -5.58 5.03
C ARG A 108 6.57 -6.96 4.43
N VAL A 109 7.77 -7.37 4.04
CA VAL A 109 8.02 -8.64 3.34
C VAL A 109 8.51 -9.67 4.35
N THR A 110 7.94 -10.87 4.31
CA THR A 110 8.37 -12.03 5.09
C THR A 110 8.26 -13.32 4.26
N ASN A 111 8.47 -14.48 4.90
CA ASN A 111 8.39 -15.78 4.26
C ASN A 111 7.59 -16.79 5.09
N ASP A 112 7.21 -17.89 4.46
CA ASP A 112 6.33 -18.92 5.04
C ASP A 112 6.93 -19.59 6.27
N GLU A 113 8.25 -19.74 6.32
CA GLU A 113 8.95 -20.31 7.47
C GLU A 113 8.76 -19.43 8.70
N LYS A 114 9.01 -18.12 8.57
CA LYS A 114 8.83 -17.15 9.65
C LYS A 114 7.38 -17.04 10.08
N VAL A 115 6.43 -17.08 9.14
CA VAL A 115 4.99 -17.10 9.46
C VAL A 115 4.61 -18.36 10.22
N ARG A 116 5.01 -19.55 9.74
CA ARG A 116 4.73 -20.81 10.43
C ARG A 116 5.35 -20.87 11.81
N TYR A 117 6.60 -20.45 11.95
CA TYR A 117 7.26 -20.37 13.25
C TYR A 117 6.49 -19.43 14.19
N PHE A 118 6.11 -18.23 13.72
CA PHE A 118 5.31 -17.28 14.49
C PHE A 118 3.95 -17.84 14.91
N SER A 119 3.29 -18.61 14.04
CA SER A 119 1.99 -19.24 14.31
C SER A 119 2.08 -20.53 15.16
N SER A 120 3.27 -21.13 15.30
CA SER A 120 3.45 -22.42 15.99
C SER A 120 3.30 -22.36 17.51
N GLY A 121 3.30 -21.16 18.11
CA GLY A 121 3.16 -20.99 19.56
C GLY A 121 4.38 -21.41 20.38
N ALA A 122 5.45 -21.92 19.75
CA ALA A 122 6.75 -22.21 20.38
C ALA A 122 7.54 -20.92 20.67
N ARG A 123 6.92 -20.03 21.46
CA ARG A 123 7.48 -18.74 21.86
C ARG A 123 8.23 -18.92 23.18
N ASP A 124 9.52 -19.24 23.10
CA ASP A 124 10.40 -19.16 24.27
C ASP A 124 10.64 -17.68 24.68
N ASP A 125 10.32 -16.73 23.79
CA ASP A 125 10.38 -15.29 23.98
C ASP A 125 9.27 -14.57 23.16
N PHE A 126 8.75 -13.45 23.67
CA PHE A 126 7.67 -12.65 23.03
C PHE A 126 8.16 -11.90 21.76
N LYS A 127 8.76 -12.61 20.80
CA LYS A 127 9.32 -12.02 19.59
C LYS A 127 8.21 -11.70 18.58
N LYS A 128 8.24 -10.50 18.00
CA LYS A 128 7.34 -10.08 16.91
C LYS A 128 7.70 -10.84 15.62
N LEU A 129 6.74 -10.99 14.71
CA LEU A 129 7.01 -11.52 13.37
C LEU A 129 8.08 -10.68 12.69
N GLU A 130 9.17 -11.34 12.27
CA GLU A 130 10.27 -10.68 11.57
C GLU A 130 9.87 -10.36 10.13
N THR A 131 10.06 -9.10 9.74
CA THR A 131 9.75 -8.57 8.42
C THR A 131 10.83 -7.63 7.95
N ASN A 132 11.00 -7.53 6.63
CA ASN A 132 11.75 -6.45 5.99
C ASN A 132 10.78 -5.37 5.56
N ASP A 133 10.93 -4.17 6.12
CA ASP A 133 9.99 -3.08 5.95
C ASP A 133 10.49 -2.11 4.87
N PHE A 134 9.66 -1.82 3.88
CA PHE A 134 9.96 -0.92 2.77
C PHE A 134 8.89 0.18 2.71
N PRO A 135 9.25 1.44 2.99
CA PRO A 135 8.32 2.55 2.81
C PRO A 135 8.04 2.76 1.32
N ILE A 136 6.78 3.04 1.00
CA ILE A 136 6.29 3.32 -0.35
C ILE A 136 5.87 4.78 -0.41
N ALA A 137 6.41 5.51 -1.39
CA ALA A 137 6.01 6.88 -1.66
C ALA A 137 4.65 6.88 -2.36
N LEU A 138 3.63 7.37 -1.67
CA LEU A 138 2.29 7.57 -2.23
C LEU A 138 2.09 9.03 -2.64
N HIS A 139 1.32 9.26 -3.69
CA HIS A 139 0.92 10.61 -4.08
C HIS A 139 -0.06 11.21 -3.06
N THR A 140 0.15 12.48 -2.74
CA THR A 140 -0.82 13.27 -1.98
C THR A 140 -2.11 13.42 -2.78
N LEU A 141 -3.25 13.28 -2.11
CA LEU A 141 -4.56 13.53 -2.70
C LEU A 141 -4.98 14.97 -2.38
N THR A 142 -5.17 15.79 -3.40
CA THR A 142 -5.74 17.14 -3.29
C THR A 142 -7.21 17.09 -3.66
N ILE A 143 -8.07 17.56 -2.76
CA ILE A 143 -9.54 17.63 -2.91
C ILE A 143 -10.07 18.98 -2.41
#